data_AF-A0A1Q9UZK5-F1
#
_entry.id   AF-A0A1Q9UZK5-F1
#
_cell.length_a   1.000
_cell.length_b   1.000
_cell.length_c   1.000
_cell.angle_alpha   90.00
_cell.angle_beta   90.00
_cell.angle_gamma   90.00
#
_symmetry.space_group_name_H-M   'P 1'
#
loop_
_entity.id
_entity.type
_entity.pdbx_description
1 polymer ?
#
loop_
_entity_poly.entity_id
_entity_poly.type
_entity_poly.pdbx_seq_one_letter_code
_entity_poly.pdbx_strand_id
1 'polypeptide(L)'
;MPLFDYRCGCGMRFERLQSSWHAPDPLCPACGAGVRRLPGSVALTGAARPPAGPDGAPTSWEGTGRGNREYVAEWRRTLERRQRLAESYPELSTKRDAVAAHEGRFERAPLTYRELADRASASGDATQAAAEAARDRRKETPPAGE
;
A
#
# COMPACT_ATOMS: atom_id res chain seq x y z
N MET A 1 5.97 -38.25 -5.96
CA MET A 1 6.45 -38.68 -4.63
C MET A 1 6.14 -37.56 -3.64
N PRO A 2 5.26 -37.78 -2.65
CA PRO A 2 4.96 -36.76 -1.66
C PRO A 2 6.15 -36.48 -0.74
N LEU A 3 6.32 -35.21 -0.35
CA LEU A 3 7.25 -34.77 0.69
C LEU A 3 6.47 -34.57 1.99
N PHE A 4 6.98 -35.09 3.10
CA PHE A 4 6.35 -34.93 4.41
C PHE A 4 7.35 -34.42 5.45
N ASP A 5 6.83 -33.60 6.35
CA ASP A 5 7.48 -33.21 7.60
C ASP A 5 7.25 -34.25 8.70
N TYR A 6 8.28 -34.54 9.48
CA TYR A 6 8.21 -35.46 10.62
C TYR A 6 8.76 -34.83 11.89
N ARG A 7 8.25 -35.29 13.04
CA ARG A 7 8.78 -34.97 14.37
C ARG A 7 8.94 -36.22 15.21
N CYS A 8 10.07 -36.34 15.88
CA CYS A 8 10.31 -37.37 16.88
C CYS A 8 10.15 -36.83 18.30
N GLY A 9 9.86 -37.70 19.27
CA GLY A 9 9.84 -37.38 20.70
C GLY A 9 11.20 -36.91 21.24
N CYS A 10 12.31 -37.28 20.59
CA CYS A 10 13.66 -36.82 20.95
C CYS A 10 13.95 -35.36 20.56
N GLY A 11 13.02 -34.69 19.86
CA GLY A 11 13.16 -33.29 19.44
C GLY A 11 13.59 -33.09 17.98
N MET A 12 14.07 -34.13 17.29
CA MET A 12 14.44 -34.02 15.88
C MET A 12 13.22 -33.78 14.97
N ARG A 13 13.37 -32.85 14.04
CA ARG A 13 12.45 -32.56 12.94
C ARG A 13 13.17 -32.69 11.61
N PHE A 14 12.52 -33.28 10.61
CA PHE A 14 13.12 -33.49 9.30
C PHE A 14 12.04 -33.70 8.23
N GLU A 15 12.41 -33.44 6.98
CA GLU A 15 11.59 -33.69 5.80
C GLU A 15 12.06 -34.96 5.09
N ARG A 16 11.12 -35.74 4.52
CA ARG A 16 11.47 -36.91 3.72
C ARG A 16 10.49 -37.18 2.59
N LEU A 17 11.03 -37.41 1.39
CA LEU A 17 10.28 -37.89 0.23
C LEU A 17 9.83 -39.35 0.47
N GLN A 18 8.55 -39.60 0.26
CA GLN A 18 7.96 -40.94 0.33
C GLN A 18 7.57 -41.43 -1.06
N SER A 19 7.53 -42.75 -1.23
CA SER A 19 7.12 -43.38 -2.49
C SER A 19 5.63 -43.16 -2.78
N SER A 20 4.79 -43.10 -1.73
CA SER A 20 3.35 -42.84 -1.84
C SER A 20 2.79 -42.21 -0.56
N TRP A 21 1.52 -41.80 -0.57
CA TRP A 21 0.83 -41.25 0.59
C TRP A 21 0.63 -42.25 1.73
N HIS A 22 0.53 -43.54 1.40
CA HIS A 22 0.30 -44.65 2.34
C HIS A 22 1.59 -45.39 2.73
N ALA A 23 2.75 -44.90 2.27
CA ALA A 23 4.02 -45.47 2.69
C ALA A 23 4.17 -45.36 4.22
N PRO A 24 4.74 -46.38 4.88
CA PRO A 24 4.96 -46.36 6.32
C PRO A 24 5.90 -45.21 6.70
N ASP A 25 5.66 -44.64 7.87
CA ASP A 25 6.49 -43.56 8.39
C ASP A 25 7.92 -44.07 8.68
N PRO A 26 8.96 -43.29 8.36
CA PRO A 26 10.34 -43.70 8.52
C PRO A 26 10.75 -43.63 10.00
N LEU A 27 11.80 -44.35 10.39
CA LEU A 27 12.39 -44.17 11.72
C LEU A 27 13.15 -42.83 11.80
N CYS A 28 13.25 -42.30 13.03
CA CYS A 28 14.01 -41.09 13.30
C CYS A 28 15.50 -41.29 12.95
N PRO A 29 16.12 -40.43 12.13
CA PRO A 29 17.53 -40.59 11.74
C PRO A 29 18.51 -40.31 12.88
N ALA A 30 18.09 -39.62 13.95
CA ALA A 30 18.96 -39.35 15.12
C ALA A 30 18.90 -40.45 16.19
N CYS A 31 17.72 -40.98 16.51
CA CYS A 31 17.56 -41.91 17.64
C CYS A 31 16.91 -43.26 17.28
N GLY A 32 16.52 -43.47 16.03
CA GLY A 32 15.88 -44.71 15.58
C GLY A 32 14.45 -44.94 16.06
N ALA A 33 13.89 -44.06 16.90
CA ALA A 33 12.52 -44.19 17.39
C ALA A 33 11.47 -43.85 16.32
N GLY A 34 10.22 -44.25 16.57
CA GLY A 34 9.06 -43.86 15.77
C GLY A 34 8.88 -42.34 15.70
N VAL A 35 8.34 -41.87 14.59
CA VAL A 35 8.05 -40.45 14.32
C VAL A 35 6.56 -40.25 14.08
N ARG A 36 6.11 -39.00 14.19
CA ARG A 36 4.78 -38.60 13.72
C ARG A 36 4.93 -37.74 12.47
N ARG A 37 4.11 -38.01 11.46
CA ARG A 37 3.89 -37.11 10.32
C ARG A 37 3.23 -35.82 10.80
N LEU A 38 3.72 -34.68 10.30
CA LEU A 38 3.15 -33.36 10.56
C LEU A 38 2.32 -32.90 9.36
N PRO A 39 1.23 -32.15 9.58
CA PRO A 39 0.62 -31.40 8.50
C PRO A 39 1.63 -30.39 7.95
N GLY A 40 1.68 -30.24 6.63
CA GLY A 40 2.59 -29.30 5.98
C GLY A 40 2.35 -27.88 6.49
N SER A 41 3.43 -27.15 6.80
CA SER A 41 3.31 -25.74 7.19
C SER A 41 2.82 -24.91 6.02
N VAL A 42 1.87 -24.02 6.26
CA VAL A 42 1.49 -23.00 5.27
C VAL A 42 2.64 -22.00 5.17
N ALA A 43 3.35 -22.02 4.05
CA ALA A 43 4.27 -20.95 3.71
C ALA A 43 3.45 -19.74 3.28
N LEU A 44 3.41 -18.69 4.12
CA LEU A 44 2.90 -17.39 3.69
C LEU A 44 3.97 -16.76 2.80
N THR A 45 3.82 -16.93 1.50
CA THR A 45 4.70 -16.31 0.50
C THR A 45 4.11 -15.00 0.00
N GLY A 46 4.86 -13.91 0.12
CA GLY A 46 4.48 -12.58 -0.38
C GLY A 46 4.51 -11.52 0.72
N ALA A 47 4.95 -10.31 0.38
CA ALA A 47 4.77 -9.13 1.23
C ALA A 47 3.41 -8.50 0.92
N ALA A 48 2.65 -8.11 1.94
CA ALA A 48 1.46 -7.29 1.75
C ALA A 48 1.89 -5.96 1.13
N ARG A 49 1.52 -5.73 -0.13
CA ARG A 49 1.77 -4.48 -0.85
C ARG A 49 0.44 -3.81 -1.16
N PRO A 50 0.34 -2.47 -1.03
CA PRO A 50 -0.84 -1.76 -1.48
C PRO A 50 -1.04 -1.98 -2.99
N PRO A 51 -2.29 -2.00 -3.49
CA PRO A 51 -2.56 -1.99 -4.91
C PRO A 51 -1.86 -0.81 -5.62
N ALA A 52 -1.63 -0.93 -6.92
CA ALA A 52 -1.05 0.17 -7.70
C ALA A 52 -1.86 1.46 -7.54
N GLY A 53 -1.15 2.57 -7.38
CA GLY A 53 -1.73 3.90 -7.31
C GLY A 53 -2.15 4.42 -8.69
N PRO A 54 -2.88 5.55 -8.73
CA PRO A 54 -3.34 6.11 -10.00
C PRO A 54 -2.20 6.69 -10.84
N ASP A 55 -1.03 6.99 -10.25
CA ASP A 55 0.17 7.41 -10.99
C ASP A 55 0.75 6.28 -11.85
N GLY A 56 0.41 5.02 -11.54
CA GLY A 56 0.77 3.86 -12.35
C GLY A 56 -0.28 3.46 -13.38
N ALA A 57 -1.45 4.11 -13.39
CA ALA A 57 -2.50 3.80 -14.34
C ALA A 57 -2.12 4.29 -15.76
N PRO A 58 -2.49 3.57 -16.82
CA PRO A 58 -2.23 3.97 -18.18
C PRO A 58 -2.92 5.31 -18.51
N THR A 59 -2.18 6.23 -19.11
CA THR A 59 -2.65 7.58 -19.47
C THR A 59 -2.85 7.76 -20.97
N SER A 60 -2.57 6.73 -21.78
CA SER A 60 -2.70 6.76 -23.24
C SER A 60 -3.57 5.62 -23.77
N TRP A 61 -4.09 5.80 -24.99
CA TRP A 61 -4.89 4.79 -25.68
C TRP A 61 -4.12 3.47 -25.84
N GLU A 62 -2.87 3.54 -26.29
CA GLU A 62 -1.97 2.39 -26.42
C GLU A 62 -1.73 1.72 -25.06
N GLY A 63 -1.52 2.52 -24.01
CA GLY A 63 -1.31 2.04 -22.65
C GLY A 63 -2.49 1.24 -22.09
N THR A 64 -3.72 1.57 -22.51
CA THR A 64 -4.93 0.77 -22.17
C THR A 64 -5.09 -0.51 -22.99
N GLY A 65 -4.11 -0.87 -23.82
CA GLY A 65 -4.25 -1.97 -24.77
C GLY A 65 -5.28 -1.65 -25.85
N ARG A 66 -5.34 -0.39 -26.30
CA ARG A 66 -6.33 0.14 -27.25
C ARG A 66 -7.77 -0.05 -26.77
N GLY A 67 -8.02 0.30 -25.50
CA GLY A 67 -9.33 0.14 -24.88
C GLY A 67 -9.70 -1.31 -24.59
N ASN A 68 -8.72 -2.18 -24.34
CA ASN A 68 -9.00 -3.56 -23.94
C ASN A 68 -9.89 -3.55 -22.69
N ARG A 69 -11.09 -4.12 -22.82
CA ARG A 69 -12.14 -4.00 -21.81
C ARG A 69 -11.77 -4.67 -20.49
N GLU A 70 -11.15 -5.85 -20.56
CA GLU A 70 -10.73 -6.62 -19.40
C GLU A 70 -9.64 -5.88 -18.61
N TYR A 71 -8.67 -5.33 -19.33
CA TYR A 71 -7.56 -4.56 -18.78
C TYR A 71 -8.04 -3.25 -18.13
N VAL A 72 -8.91 -2.51 -18.81
CA VAL A 72 -9.52 -1.28 -18.25
C VAL A 72 -10.37 -1.60 -17.02
N ALA A 73 -11.15 -2.69 -17.05
CA ALA A 73 -11.94 -3.12 -15.91
C ALA A 73 -11.07 -3.56 -14.72
N GLU A 74 -9.92 -4.20 -14.98
CA GLU A 74 -8.94 -4.53 -13.95
C GLU A 74 -8.37 -3.28 -13.29
N TRP A 75 -7.93 -2.30 -14.09
CA TRP A 75 -7.44 -1.02 -13.57
C TRP A 75 -8.49 -0.31 -12.74
N ARG A 76 -9.76 -0.27 -13.19
CA ARG A 76 -10.85 0.31 -12.41
C ARG A 76 -10.97 -0.34 -11.04
N ARG A 77 -11.00 -1.68 -10.97
CA ARG A 77 -11.05 -2.43 -9.70
C ARG A 77 -9.82 -2.17 -8.83
N THR A 78 -8.64 -2.06 -9.42
CA THR A 78 -7.38 -1.76 -8.70
C THR A 78 -7.42 -0.38 -8.06
N LEU A 79 -7.89 0.63 -8.78
CA LEU A 79 -8.02 2.00 -8.25
C LEU A 79 -9.12 2.10 -7.18
N GLU A 80 -10.26 1.42 -7.35
CA GLU A 80 -11.31 1.34 -6.32
C GLU A 80 -10.77 0.71 -5.02
N ARG A 81 -9.99 -0.38 -5.12
CA ARG A 81 -9.33 -0.99 -3.94
C ARG A 81 -8.34 -0.03 -3.29
N ARG A 82 -7.56 0.70 -4.09
CA ARG A 82 -6.59 1.67 -3.57
C ARG A 82 -7.27 2.84 -2.85
N GLN A 83 -8.40 3.30 -3.37
CA GLN A 83 -9.22 4.33 -2.76
C GLN A 83 -9.77 3.88 -1.40
N ARG A 84 -10.42 2.71 -1.34
CA ARG A 84 -10.93 2.15 -0.07
C ARG A 84 -9.82 1.98 0.98
N LEU A 85 -8.63 1.59 0.54
CA LEU A 85 -7.48 1.51 1.41
C LEU A 85 -7.09 2.89 1.95
N ALA A 86 -7.01 3.91 1.10
CA ALA A 86 -6.68 5.28 1.53
C ALA A 86 -7.76 5.91 2.44
N GLU A 87 -9.03 5.54 2.27
CA GLU A 87 -10.12 5.94 3.17
C GLU A 87 -9.95 5.37 4.57
N SER A 88 -9.45 4.12 4.67
CA SER A 88 -9.19 3.45 5.95
C SER A 88 -7.86 3.89 6.58
N TYR A 89 -6.89 4.26 5.75
CA TYR A 89 -5.52 4.60 6.12
C TYR A 89 -5.14 5.95 5.48
N PRO A 90 -5.47 7.08 6.15
CA PRO A 90 -5.26 8.43 5.60
C PRO A 90 -3.80 8.73 5.22
N GLU A 91 -2.83 8.09 5.87
CA GLU A 91 -1.41 8.17 5.56
C GLU A 91 -1.07 7.63 4.16
N LEU A 92 -1.93 6.79 3.59
CA LEU A 92 -1.79 6.26 2.23
C LEU A 92 -2.50 7.11 1.18
N SER A 93 -3.15 8.21 1.58
CA SER A 93 -3.84 9.15 0.69
C SER A 93 -2.84 10.06 -0.03
N THR A 94 -2.91 10.08 -1.36
CA THR A 94 -2.14 11.03 -2.16
C THR A 94 -2.89 12.35 -2.22
N LYS A 95 -2.34 13.42 -1.64
CA LYS A 95 -2.89 14.78 -1.79
C LYS A 95 -2.68 15.23 -3.24
N ARG A 96 -3.77 15.50 -3.95
CA ARG A 96 -3.78 15.93 -5.37
C ARG A 96 -4.49 17.26 -5.60
N ASP A 97 -4.68 18.04 -4.54
CA ASP A 97 -5.28 19.36 -4.67
C ASP A 97 -4.41 20.24 -5.56
N ALA A 98 -5.03 20.89 -6.55
CA ALA A 98 -4.33 21.81 -7.44
C ALA A 98 -3.75 22.96 -6.63
N VAL A 99 -2.48 23.29 -6.86
CA VAL A 99 -1.74 24.29 -6.08
C VAL A 99 -1.85 25.65 -6.76
N ALA A 100 -2.34 26.64 -6.01
CA ALA A 100 -2.46 28.03 -6.45
C ALA A 100 -1.18 28.84 -6.16
N ALA A 101 -0.51 28.57 -5.03
CA ALA A 101 0.79 29.17 -4.70
C ALA A 101 1.63 28.22 -3.83
N HIS A 102 2.92 28.14 -4.10
CA HIS A 102 3.87 27.29 -3.36
C HIS A 102 5.18 27.99 -3.02
N GLU A 103 5.30 29.27 -3.35
CA GLU A 103 6.53 30.03 -3.13
C GLU A 103 6.41 30.97 -1.92
N GLY A 104 7.55 31.39 -1.39
CA GLY A 104 7.65 32.35 -0.30
C GLY A 104 6.86 31.91 0.93
N ARG A 105 5.76 32.61 1.24
CA ARG A 105 4.95 32.31 2.43
C ARG A 105 4.27 30.94 2.40
N PHE A 106 4.16 30.35 1.21
CA PHE A 106 3.49 29.07 0.96
C PHE A 106 4.47 27.90 0.78
N GLU A 107 5.78 28.11 0.94
CA GLU A 107 6.81 27.08 0.70
C GLU A 107 6.61 25.82 1.55
N ARG A 108 6.33 25.98 2.84
CA ARG A 108 6.12 24.85 3.77
C ARG A 108 4.69 24.30 3.76
N ALA A 109 3.73 25.11 3.31
CA ALA A 109 2.32 24.78 3.31
C ALA A 109 1.66 25.42 2.07
N PRO A 110 1.71 24.74 0.92
CA PRO A 110 1.20 25.27 -0.35
C PRO A 110 -0.27 25.68 -0.22
N LEU A 111 -0.61 26.81 -0.82
CA LEU A 111 -2.00 27.23 -0.98
C LEU A 111 -2.63 26.46 -2.13
N THR A 112 -3.71 25.75 -1.86
CA THR A 112 -4.45 25.02 -2.89
C THR A 112 -5.56 25.90 -3.48
N TYR A 113 -5.96 25.64 -4.72
CA TYR A 113 -7.13 26.28 -5.34
C TYR A 113 -8.42 25.99 -4.55
N ARG A 114 -8.50 24.81 -3.92
CA ARG A 114 -9.62 24.46 -3.03
C ARG A 114 -9.67 25.40 -1.82
N GLU A 115 -8.56 25.51 -1.08
CA GLU A 115 -8.48 26.44 0.05
C GLU A 115 -8.75 27.89 -0.39
N LEU A 116 -8.21 28.30 -1.55
CA LEU A 116 -8.41 29.65 -2.08
C LEU A 116 -9.88 29.92 -2.41
N ALA A 117 -10.56 28.97 -3.04
CA ALA A 117 -11.99 29.06 -3.35
C ALA A 117 -12.85 29.09 -2.08
N ASP A 118 -12.54 28.24 -1.10
CA ASP A 118 -13.24 28.21 0.18
C ASP A 118 -13.13 29.56 0.90
N ARG A 119 -11.93 30.16 0.91
CA ARG A 119 -11.69 31.49 1.51
C ARG A 119 -12.36 32.63 0.73
N ALA A 120 -12.32 32.57 -0.60
CA ALA A 120 -12.94 33.58 -1.46
C ALA A 120 -14.47 33.45 -1.54
N SER A 121 -15.07 32.37 -1.03
CA SER A 121 -16.51 32.10 -1.13
C SER A 121 -17.39 33.23 -0.60
N ALA A 122 -16.96 33.94 0.44
CA ALA A 122 -17.70 35.03 1.05
C ALA A 122 -17.45 36.40 0.38
N SER A 123 -16.22 36.68 -0.07
CA SER A 123 -15.83 37.98 -0.63
C SER A 123 -15.94 38.07 -2.16
N GLY A 124 -15.87 36.93 -2.86
CA GLY A 124 -15.72 36.87 -4.30
C GLY A 124 -14.34 37.31 -4.82
N ASP A 125 -13.40 37.67 -3.94
CA ASP A 125 -12.08 38.18 -4.30
C ASP A 125 -10.96 37.22 -3.90
N ALA A 126 -10.41 36.55 -4.91
CA ALA A 126 -9.28 35.63 -4.75
C ALA A 126 -7.99 36.33 -4.31
N THR A 127 -7.79 37.59 -4.66
CA THR A 127 -6.61 38.37 -4.27
C THR A 127 -6.65 38.66 -2.77
N GLN A 128 -7.82 39.09 -2.28
CA GLN A 128 -8.04 39.30 -0.85
C GLN A 128 -7.85 37.99 -0.07
N ALA A 129 -8.44 36.89 -0.53
CA ALA A 129 -8.33 35.58 0.10
C ALA A 129 -6.88 35.06 0.16
N ALA A 130 -6.10 35.25 -0.91
CA ALA A 130 -4.68 34.89 -0.94
C ALA A 130 -3.85 35.74 0.05
N ALA A 131 -4.15 37.04 0.16
CA ALA A 131 -3.48 37.92 1.12
C ALA A 131 -3.79 37.54 2.58
N GLU A 132 -5.03 37.14 2.88
CA GLU A 132 -5.42 36.60 4.18
C GLU A 132 -4.69 35.29 4.50
N ALA A 133 -4.67 34.36 3.55
CA ALA A 133 -3.95 33.09 3.67
C ALA A 133 -2.45 33.28 3.95
N ALA A 134 -1.82 34.27 3.31
CA ALA A 134 -0.43 34.63 3.56
C ALA A 134 -0.23 35.26 4.95
N ARG A 135 -1.16 36.11 5.42
CA ARG A 135 -1.14 36.72 6.76
C ARG A 135 -1.33 35.69 7.87
N ASP A 136 -2.04 34.60 7.64
CA ASP A 136 -2.21 33.53 8.62
C ASP A 136 -0.93 32.71 8.77
N ARG A 137 -0.34 32.27 7.65
CA ARG A 137 0.94 31.55 7.62
C ARG A 137 2.07 32.40 8.23
N ARG A 138 2.05 33.71 7.91
CA ARG A 138 2.30 34.84 8.84
C ARG A 138 2.69 34.51 10.28
N LYS A 139 1.63 34.26 11.04
CA LYS A 139 1.57 34.17 12.49
C LYS A 139 2.03 32.80 12.99
N GLU A 140 1.90 31.76 12.16
CA GLU A 140 2.29 30.39 12.50
C GLU A 140 3.79 30.13 12.42
N THR A 141 4.55 30.96 11.70
CA THR A 141 6.02 30.84 11.70
C THR A 141 6.58 31.57 12.92
N PRO A 142 7.14 30.87 13.93
CA PRO A 142 7.82 31.54 15.02
C PRO A 142 9.02 32.31 14.44
N PRO A 143 9.42 33.46 15.05
CA PRO A 143 10.65 34.11 14.65
C PRO A 143 11.80 33.09 14.76
N ALA A 144 12.57 32.94 13.69
CA ALA A 144 13.82 32.18 13.76
C ALA A 144 14.68 32.87 14.82
N GLY A 145 14.96 32.15 15.91
CA GLY A 145 15.68 32.68 17.06
C GLY A 145 17.05 33.24 16.67
N GLU A 146 17.38 34.35 17.33
CA GLU A 146 18.73 34.92 17.51
C GLU A 146 19.66 33.95 18.25
#